data_AF-A0A2E2ECE3-F1
#
_entry.id   AF-A0A2E2ECE3-F1
#
_cell.length_a   1.000
_cell.length_b   1.000
_cell.length_c   1.000
_cell.angle_alpha   90.00
_cell.angle_beta   90.00
_cell.angle_gamma   90.00
#
_symmetry.space_group_name_H-M   'P 1'
#
loop_
_entity.id
_entity.type
_entity.pdbx_description
1 polymer ?
#
loop_
_entity_poly.entity_id
_entity_poly.type
_entity_poly.pdbx_seq_one_letter_code
_entity_poly.pdbx_strand_id
1 'polypeptide(L)'
;MQIATEANNSQRNLKGIQSAPKVIPKSQLKGITAMDVEGQETYLGEVRHFKSHDYLAEVLPKNLSIAWTQMPANKELLAHFHPCASMLLVCNGLGSTTGDTITDVKNGDIVYIPEWNLHGFQGKGAQGFTALSIQFQETAIFSSEETPETSYMDRESIPLEDRQLKIIGRDSLESLSSVKVDGESKNLGVLKNFAQNEYLKSITPDYFSAAWVHLKPGEVLEDHTHTTDSMIIITQGSGLVSGDTQGALNEGDIVYVPAGCEHGFTGAGAEGFWALSVQFQENSLYENPDRPQVSFVAKNKGGMSFEQFVQLNNKYSSEFLKNPIFDTSIKNALSLKYKKEKLLDCLQVMSDSFQRLMFSRMALCDSIQYKKIFFEHFMEELGHDLDLQKERNRKDKIWDPILEATTFWFFGKNFLIDDPARIVMTQMVLEGGAHMFYSHFSKILDKGMSSDHITKHSVADEGHDSMGVELLATENAQKLTELSDLMEKSWDMLNEFLARTAQLIHEA
;
A
#
# COMPACT_ATOMS: atom_id res chain seq x y z
N MET A 1 30.65 16.94 38.06
CA MET A 1 31.10 16.20 36.86
C MET A 1 30.01 15.16 36.60
N GLN A 2 28.93 15.60 35.95
CA GLN A 2 27.75 14.79 35.63
C GLN A 2 28.01 14.14 34.27
N ILE A 3 28.01 12.82 34.24
CA ILE A 3 28.02 12.04 33.01
C ILE A 3 26.57 11.96 32.56
N ALA A 4 26.23 12.71 31.52
CA ALA A 4 24.94 12.63 30.86
C ALA A 4 24.86 11.32 30.08
N THR A 5 23.84 10.53 30.38
CA THR A 5 23.39 9.37 29.62
C THR A 5 22.89 9.85 28.26
N GLU A 6 23.63 9.54 27.21
CA GLU A 6 23.19 9.73 25.83
C GLU A 6 22.05 8.76 25.54
N ALA A 7 20.83 9.31 25.44
CA ALA A 7 19.68 8.62 24.88
C ALA A 7 19.99 8.28 23.41
N ASN A 8 19.90 6.99 23.10
CA ASN A 8 20.26 6.38 21.84
C ASN A 8 19.22 6.70 20.74
N ASN A 9 19.05 7.98 20.40
CA ASN A 9 18.31 8.41 19.21
C ASN A 9 19.23 8.30 18.00
N SER A 10 19.42 7.08 17.52
CA SER A 10 19.99 6.88 16.18
C SER A 10 18.96 7.30 15.14
N GLN A 11 19.04 8.56 14.69
CA GLN A 11 18.52 8.97 13.39
C GLN A 11 19.29 8.17 12.33
N ARG A 12 18.79 6.97 11.99
CA ARG A 12 19.31 6.20 10.87
C ARG A 12 19.06 6.99 9.60
N ASN A 13 20.12 7.15 8.82
CA ASN A 13 20.13 7.86 7.55
C ASN A 13 19.39 7.00 6.50
N LEU A 14 18.05 7.00 6.51
CA LEU A 14 17.16 6.21 5.65
C LEU A 14 17.05 6.79 4.23
N LYS A 15 18.18 7.03 3.56
CA LYS A 15 18.18 7.36 2.14
C LYS A 15 18.10 6.07 1.31
N GLY A 16 16.88 5.66 0.96
CA GLY A 16 16.65 4.71 -0.14
C GLY A 16 15.81 3.47 0.17
N ILE A 17 15.41 3.23 1.43
CA ILE A 17 14.49 2.15 1.77
C ILE A 17 13.06 2.64 1.54
N GLN A 18 12.26 1.89 0.78
CA GLN A 18 10.84 2.14 0.52
C GLN A 18 10.09 2.54 1.80
N SER A 19 9.34 3.65 1.73
CA SER A 19 8.59 4.26 2.84
C SER A 19 7.20 3.64 3.05
N ALA A 20 7.00 2.39 2.66
CA ALA A 20 5.70 1.73 2.71
C ALA A 20 5.85 0.34 3.34
N PRO A 21 4.77 -0.24 3.91
CA PRO A 21 4.80 -1.60 4.41
C PRO A 21 5.25 -2.59 3.33
N LYS A 22 5.94 -3.66 3.72
CA LYS A 22 6.46 -4.64 2.79
C LYS A 22 6.00 -6.04 3.15
N VAL A 23 5.33 -6.69 2.20
CA VAL A 23 4.92 -8.09 2.31
C VAL A 23 6.03 -8.98 1.74
N ILE A 24 6.53 -9.90 2.57
CA ILE A 24 7.64 -10.80 2.25
C ILE A 24 7.15 -12.24 2.50
N PRO A 25 6.85 -13.00 1.43
CA PRO A 25 6.45 -14.39 1.56
C PRO A 25 7.56 -15.27 2.13
N LYS A 26 7.19 -16.28 2.94
CA LYS A 26 8.12 -17.31 3.47
C LYS A 26 8.99 -17.95 2.38
N SER A 27 8.46 -18.10 1.17
CA SER A 27 9.18 -18.68 0.02
C SER A 27 10.39 -17.86 -0.42
N GLN A 28 10.45 -16.57 -0.09
CA GLN A 28 11.59 -15.70 -0.39
C GLN A 28 12.72 -15.80 0.64
N LEU A 29 12.50 -16.49 1.76
CA LEU A 29 13.54 -16.75 2.75
C LEU A 29 14.32 -18.02 2.37
N LYS A 30 15.64 -17.97 2.44
CA LYS A 30 16.51 -19.15 2.22
C LYS A 30 16.30 -20.17 3.33
N GLY A 31 16.06 -21.42 2.95
CA GLY A 31 15.91 -22.54 3.88
C GLY A 31 17.18 -23.38 3.99
N ILE A 32 17.45 -23.88 5.19
CA ILE A 32 18.45 -24.92 5.49
C ILE A 32 17.77 -26.07 6.24
N THR A 33 18.26 -27.30 6.04
CA THR A 33 17.70 -28.50 6.69
C THR A 33 18.71 -29.25 7.56
N ALA A 34 19.99 -28.97 7.34
CA ALA A 34 21.10 -29.51 8.10
C ALA A 34 22.24 -28.49 8.08
N MET A 35 23.18 -28.64 9.00
CA MET A 35 24.44 -27.89 9.02
C MET A 35 25.55 -28.76 9.62
N ASP A 36 26.81 -28.44 9.34
CA ASP A 36 27.92 -29.08 10.04
C ASP A 36 28.12 -28.41 11.42
N VAL A 37 28.07 -29.22 12.47
CA VAL A 37 28.40 -28.79 13.85
C VAL A 37 29.51 -29.71 14.34
N GLU A 38 30.68 -29.12 14.64
CA GLU A 38 31.85 -29.85 15.15
C GLU A 38 32.31 -31.02 14.25
N GLY A 39 32.18 -30.89 12.92
CA GLY A 39 32.57 -31.91 11.94
C GLY A 39 31.51 -33.00 11.72
N GLN A 40 30.28 -32.80 12.22
CA GLN A 40 29.15 -33.72 12.05
C GLN A 40 27.94 -33.00 11.46
N GLU A 41 27.36 -33.58 10.41
CA GLU A 41 26.10 -33.11 9.85
C GLU A 41 24.97 -33.30 10.88
N THR A 42 24.41 -32.18 11.32
CA THR A 42 23.31 -32.13 12.27
C THR A 42 22.02 -31.76 11.54
N TYR A 43 21.01 -32.61 11.64
CA TYR A 43 19.69 -32.34 11.08
C TYR A 43 18.93 -31.30 11.93
N LEU A 44 18.38 -30.27 11.28
CA LEU A 44 17.75 -29.12 11.94
C LEU A 44 16.23 -29.08 11.79
N GLY A 45 15.62 -29.99 11.03
CA GLY A 45 14.29 -29.79 10.48
C GLY A 45 14.35 -28.99 9.18
N GLU A 46 13.49 -27.98 9.02
CA GLU A 46 13.68 -26.90 8.06
C GLU A 46 13.72 -25.58 8.83
N VAL A 47 14.73 -24.76 8.56
CA VAL A 47 14.92 -23.44 9.18
C VAL A 47 15.06 -22.39 8.09
N ARG A 48 14.23 -21.36 8.12
CA ARG A 48 14.27 -20.21 7.21
C ARG A 48 14.43 -18.92 8.01
N HIS A 49 15.66 -18.41 8.07
CA HIS A 49 15.99 -17.23 8.85
C HIS A 49 15.52 -15.94 8.15
N PHE A 50 14.93 -15.01 8.89
CA PHE A 50 14.35 -13.79 8.31
C PHE A 50 15.42 -12.92 7.67
N LYS A 51 16.58 -12.75 8.32
CA LYS A 51 17.75 -12.03 7.77
C LYS A 51 18.45 -12.75 6.60
N SER A 52 17.91 -13.86 6.10
CA SER A 52 18.36 -14.41 4.80
C SER A 52 17.82 -13.62 3.61
N HIS A 53 16.84 -12.75 3.84
CA HIS A 53 16.31 -11.80 2.88
C HIS A 53 16.95 -10.42 3.10
N ASP A 54 17.51 -9.82 2.05
CA ASP A 54 18.30 -8.58 2.12
C ASP A 54 17.58 -7.45 2.88
N TYR A 55 16.31 -7.19 2.54
CA TYR A 55 15.51 -6.16 3.22
C TYR A 55 15.35 -6.43 4.72
N LEU A 56 15.00 -7.65 5.13
CA LEU A 56 14.83 -8.00 6.55
C LEU A 56 16.16 -7.97 7.30
N ALA A 57 17.26 -8.32 6.63
CA ALA A 57 18.61 -8.19 7.20
C ALA A 57 18.97 -6.74 7.53
N GLU A 58 18.51 -5.79 6.72
CA GLU A 58 18.76 -4.36 6.90
C GLU A 58 17.88 -3.73 7.98
N VAL A 59 16.59 -4.09 8.01
CA VAL A 59 15.62 -3.40 8.89
C VAL A 59 15.49 -4.02 10.28
N LEU A 60 15.69 -5.34 10.43
CA LEU A 60 15.53 -5.98 11.73
C LEU A 60 16.66 -5.58 12.70
N PRO A 61 16.37 -5.43 14.02
CA PRO A 61 17.39 -5.18 15.03
C PRO A 61 18.52 -6.21 14.97
N LYS A 62 19.75 -5.75 15.20
CA LYS A 62 20.93 -6.64 15.18
C LYS A 62 20.78 -7.77 16.18
N ASN A 63 20.45 -7.47 17.42
CA ASN A 63 20.25 -8.38 18.56
C ASN A 63 18.91 -9.15 18.56
N LEU A 64 18.29 -9.33 17.40
CA LEU A 64 17.08 -10.12 17.24
C LEU A 64 17.21 -11.05 16.05
N SER A 65 17.00 -12.35 16.30
CA SER A 65 16.94 -13.38 15.28
C SER A 65 15.57 -14.03 15.31
N ILE A 66 14.95 -14.14 14.13
CA ILE A 66 13.66 -14.80 13.93
C ILE A 66 13.79 -15.73 12.74
N ALA A 67 13.29 -16.96 12.89
CA ALA A 67 13.25 -17.94 11.82
C ALA A 67 11.91 -18.69 11.81
N TRP A 68 11.43 -18.98 10.61
CA TRP A 68 10.45 -20.04 10.44
C TRP A 68 11.15 -21.38 10.64
N THR A 69 10.59 -22.23 11.50
CA THR A 69 11.05 -23.60 11.68
C THR A 69 9.94 -24.60 11.40
N GLN A 70 10.32 -25.78 10.93
CA GLN A 70 9.42 -26.90 10.74
C GLN A 70 10.09 -28.19 11.17
N MET A 71 9.39 -28.97 11.97
CA MET A 71 9.78 -30.32 12.31
C MET A 71 8.78 -31.30 11.70
N PRO A 72 9.15 -32.03 10.63
CA PRO A 72 8.25 -32.98 9.99
C PRO A 72 7.82 -34.12 10.91
N ALA A 73 6.72 -34.78 10.57
CA ALA A 73 6.22 -35.94 11.29
C ALA A 73 7.30 -37.04 11.42
N ASN A 74 7.48 -37.55 12.64
CA ASN A 74 8.45 -38.59 13.00
C ASN A 74 9.92 -38.22 12.75
N LYS A 75 10.21 -36.93 12.53
CA LYS A 75 11.57 -36.40 12.53
C LYS A 75 11.86 -35.75 13.88
N GLU A 76 13.15 -35.69 14.20
CA GLU A 76 13.64 -35.20 15.49
C GLU A 76 14.85 -34.30 15.27
N LEU A 77 14.83 -33.14 15.90
CA LEU A 77 16.03 -32.38 16.26
C LEU A 77 16.56 -32.96 17.56
N LEU A 78 17.77 -33.51 17.51
CA LEU A 78 18.40 -34.13 18.66
C LEU A 78 18.58 -33.13 19.81
N ALA A 79 18.56 -33.66 21.03
CA ALA A 79 18.70 -32.84 22.22
C ALA A 79 20.08 -32.17 22.26
N HIS A 80 20.10 -30.86 22.44
CA HIS A 80 21.28 -30.01 22.49
C HIS A 80 21.05 -28.87 23.52
N PHE A 81 22.07 -28.08 23.80
CA PHE A 81 21.98 -26.92 24.68
C PHE A 81 22.90 -25.79 24.19
N HIS A 82 22.60 -24.56 24.58
CA HIS A 82 23.32 -23.36 24.16
C HIS A 82 23.20 -22.25 25.23
N PRO A 83 24.13 -21.28 25.29
CA PRO A 83 24.17 -20.18 26.26
C PRO A 83 23.11 -19.10 26.02
N CYS A 84 22.30 -19.23 24.97
CA CYS A 84 21.27 -18.27 24.63
C CYS A 84 19.90 -18.77 25.07
N ALA A 85 19.11 -17.93 25.73
CA ALA A 85 17.70 -18.19 25.91
C ALA A 85 16.95 -17.96 24.59
N SER A 86 15.95 -18.80 24.31
CA SER A 86 15.14 -18.67 23.09
C SER A 86 13.66 -18.93 23.34
N MET A 87 12.84 -18.49 22.39
CA MET A 87 11.41 -18.75 22.37
C MET A 87 11.03 -19.50 21.10
N LEU A 88 10.22 -20.53 21.23
CA LEU A 88 9.59 -21.24 20.12
C LEU A 88 8.08 -21.05 20.21
N LEU A 89 7.49 -20.39 19.20
CA LEU A 89 6.06 -20.16 19.11
C LEU A 89 5.47 -21.16 18.11
N VAL A 90 4.69 -22.13 18.58
CA VAL A 90 4.13 -23.18 17.74
C VAL A 90 2.96 -22.61 16.93
N CYS A 91 3.18 -22.47 15.63
CA CYS A 91 2.25 -21.82 14.70
C CYS A 91 1.22 -22.80 14.16
N ASN A 92 1.54 -24.08 14.01
CA ASN A 92 0.61 -25.11 13.55
C ASN A 92 1.11 -26.51 13.94
N GLY A 93 0.20 -27.48 14.03
CA GLY A 93 0.53 -28.89 14.26
C GLY A 93 0.81 -29.28 15.72
N LEU A 94 1.49 -30.42 15.88
CA LEU A 94 1.79 -31.05 17.16
C LEU A 94 3.24 -31.55 17.18
N GLY A 95 3.91 -31.39 18.31
CA GLY A 95 5.23 -31.94 18.56
C GLY A 95 5.40 -32.36 20.01
N SER A 96 6.61 -32.76 20.36
CA SER A 96 7.05 -32.87 21.75
C SER A 96 8.46 -32.38 21.93
N THR A 97 8.75 -31.82 23.10
CA THR A 97 10.10 -31.53 23.54
C THR A 97 10.81 -32.82 23.97
N THR A 98 12.12 -32.87 23.79
CA THR A 98 13.00 -33.91 24.34
C THR A 98 14.05 -33.26 25.26
N GLY A 99 14.84 -34.04 26.01
CA GLY A 99 15.88 -33.51 26.91
C GLY A 99 15.43 -33.36 28.37
N ASP A 100 15.81 -32.26 29.02
CA ASP A 100 15.57 -31.96 30.45
C ASP A 100 14.07 -31.85 30.77
N THR A 101 13.22 -31.57 29.80
CA THR A 101 11.76 -31.55 29.95
C THR A 101 11.10 -32.18 28.73
N ILE A 102 10.28 -33.20 28.97
CA ILE A 102 9.60 -33.97 27.93
C ILE A 102 8.10 -33.73 28.06
N THR A 103 7.53 -33.02 27.09
CA THR A 103 6.10 -32.70 27.08
C THR A 103 5.64 -32.43 25.65
N ASP A 104 4.35 -32.54 25.42
CA ASP A 104 3.75 -32.18 24.13
C ASP A 104 3.68 -30.66 23.97
N VAL A 105 3.82 -30.22 22.71
CA VAL A 105 3.66 -28.83 22.27
C VAL A 105 2.66 -28.81 21.12
N LYS A 106 1.78 -27.82 21.08
CA LYS A 106 0.69 -27.71 20.10
C LYS A 106 0.53 -26.28 19.60
N ASN A 107 -0.21 -26.10 18.50
CA ASN A 107 -0.59 -24.79 17.97
C ASN A 107 -1.02 -23.81 19.07
N GLY A 108 -0.36 -22.64 19.11
CA GLY A 108 -0.58 -21.56 20.06
C GLY A 108 0.35 -21.61 21.28
N ASP A 109 1.09 -22.68 21.49
CA ASP A 109 2.05 -22.73 22.61
C ASP A 109 3.24 -21.80 22.37
N ILE A 110 3.62 -21.08 23.42
CA ILE A 110 4.88 -20.35 23.53
C ILE A 110 5.77 -21.16 24.44
N VAL A 111 6.86 -21.70 23.89
CA VAL A 111 7.86 -22.48 24.62
C VAL A 111 9.07 -21.60 24.87
N TYR A 112 9.30 -21.23 26.13
CA TYR A 112 10.54 -20.56 26.53
C TYR A 112 11.58 -21.61 26.91
N ILE A 113 12.77 -21.45 26.35
CA ILE A 113 13.92 -22.33 26.50
C ILE A 113 15.01 -21.51 27.20
N PRO A 114 15.26 -21.71 28.50
CA PRO A 114 16.33 -21.03 29.23
C PRO A 114 17.72 -21.37 28.67
N GLU A 115 18.70 -20.53 28.97
CA GLU A 115 20.10 -20.83 28.70
C GLU A 115 20.48 -22.19 29.30
N TRP A 116 21.30 -22.96 28.58
CA TRP A 116 21.83 -24.26 28.99
C TRP A 116 20.79 -25.36 29.25
N ASN A 117 19.50 -25.12 28.94
CA ASN A 117 18.50 -26.17 28.94
C ASN A 117 18.85 -27.21 27.87
N LEU A 118 18.94 -28.50 28.25
CA LEU A 118 19.06 -29.58 27.26
C LEU A 118 17.69 -29.82 26.64
N HIS A 119 17.55 -29.56 25.34
CA HIS A 119 16.28 -29.72 24.63
C HIS A 119 16.46 -30.18 23.20
N GLY A 120 15.43 -30.87 22.70
CA GLY A 120 15.23 -31.16 21.29
C GLY A 120 13.75 -31.15 20.98
N PHE A 121 13.41 -31.43 19.73
CA PHE A 121 12.01 -31.41 19.27
C PHE A 121 11.72 -32.55 18.32
N GLN A 122 10.61 -33.25 18.56
CA GLN A 122 10.09 -34.28 17.67
C GLN A 122 8.75 -33.85 17.06
N GLY A 123 8.61 -34.01 15.75
CA GLY A 123 7.35 -33.76 15.06
C GLY A 123 6.36 -34.90 15.27
N LYS A 124 5.15 -34.58 15.74
CA LYS A 124 4.06 -35.54 15.99
C LYS A 124 2.91 -35.37 15.01
N GLY A 125 2.01 -36.36 14.98
CA GLY A 125 0.85 -36.35 14.09
C GLY A 125 1.23 -36.52 12.62
N ALA A 126 0.29 -36.22 11.72
CA ALA A 126 0.47 -36.46 10.28
C ALA A 126 1.42 -35.44 9.60
N GLN A 127 1.55 -34.24 10.17
CA GLN A 127 2.28 -33.14 9.55
C GLN A 127 3.48 -32.63 10.38
N GLY A 128 3.65 -33.12 11.61
CA GLY A 128 4.61 -32.52 12.53
C GLY A 128 4.11 -31.17 13.05
N PHE A 129 5.02 -30.21 13.22
CA PHE A 129 4.66 -28.84 13.59
C PHE A 129 5.50 -27.80 12.85
N THR A 130 4.94 -26.59 12.72
CA THR A 130 5.65 -25.38 12.29
C THR A 130 5.67 -24.38 13.43
N ALA A 131 6.74 -23.60 13.51
CA ALA A 131 6.94 -22.63 14.59
C ALA A 131 7.75 -21.42 14.12
N LEU A 132 7.72 -20.35 14.93
CA LEU A 132 8.70 -19.28 14.89
C LEU A 132 9.72 -19.51 16.01
N SER A 133 11.00 -19.59 15.66
CA SER A 133 12.11 -19.54 16.62
C SER A 133 12.58 -18.10 16.74
N ILE A 134 12.59 -17.57 17.96
CA ILE A 134 13.02 -16.20 18.29
C ILE A 134 14.17 -16.29 19.29
N GLN A 135 15.26 -15.59 18.99
CA GLN A 135 16.47 -15.53 19.80
C GLN A 135 16.88 -14.07 19.99
N PHE A 136 17.29 -13.71 21.21
CA PHE A 136 17.61 -12.34 21.59
C PHE A 136 19.11 -12.03 21.44
N GLN A 137 19.69 -12.45 20.32
CA GLN A 137 21.11 -12.23 19.99
C GLN A 137 21.33 -11.95 18.50
N GLU A 138 22.55 -11.51 18.14
CA GLU A 138 22.89 -11.14 16.76
C GLU A 138 23.02 -12.34 15.82
N THR A 139 23.75 -13.36 16.27
CA THR A 139 24.08 -14.56 15.52
C THR A 139 23.12 -15.67 15.94
N ALA A 140 22.30 -16.20 15.03
CA ALA A 140 21.41 -17.30 15.37
C ALA A 140 22.21 -18.54 15.80
N ILE A 141 21.67 -19.35 16.72
CA ILE A 141 22.31 -20.56 17.27
C ILE A 141 22.89 -21.48 16.18
N PHE A 142 22.29 -21.50 14.98
CA PHE A 142 22.68 -22.33 13.83
C PHE A 142 23.20 -21.54 12.62
N SER A 143 23.94 -20.43 12.85
CA SER A 143 24.39 -19.55 11.75
C SER A 143 25.90 -19.56 11.45
N SER A 144 26.72 -20.29 12.20
CA SER A 144 28.17 -20.44 11.92
C SER A 144 28.66 -21.85 12.25
N GLU A 145 29.37 -22.47 11.31
CA GLU A 145 30.05 -23.77 11.47
C GLU A 145 31.42 -23.62 12.18
N GLU A 146 32.00 -22.41 12.19
CA GLU A 146 33.37 -22.15 12.72
C GLU A 146 33.40 -21.81 14.22
N THR A 147 32.27 -21.38 14.79
CA THR A 147 32.10 -20.98 16.20
C THR A 147 30.71 -21.33 16.73
N PRO A 148 30.37 -22.63 16.91
CA PRO A 148 29.16 -22.96 17.62
C PRO A 148 29.28 -22.43 19.06
N GLU A 149 28.25 -21.73 19.56
CA GLU A 149 28.19 -21.29 20.97
C GLU A 149 27.92 -22.49 21.88
N THR A 150 28.67 -23.57 21.77
CA THR A 150 28.54 -24.77 22.60
C THR A 150 29.78 -24.88 23.49
N SER A 151 29.58 -25.01 24.81
CA SER A 151 30.56 -25.49 25.81
C SER A 151 31.63 -24.53 26.41
N TYR A 152 31.23 -23.63 27.32
CA TYR A 152 32.17 -23.00 28.27
C TYR A 152 31.76 -23.09 29.76
N MET A 153 30.58 -23.62 30.06
CA MET A 153 30.09 -23.81 31.43
C MET A 153 29.69 -25.27 31.69
N ASP A 154 29.95 -25.77 32.90
CA ASP A 154 29.35 -27.01 33.38
C ASP A 154 27.87 -26.76 33.65
N ARG A 155 27.00 -27.15 32.69
CA ARG A 155 25.56 -26.95 32.81
C ARG A 155 25.01 -27.50 34.13
N GLU A 156 25.59 -28.60 34.64
CA GLU A 156 25.11 -29.29 35.84
C GLU A 156 25.29 -28.46 37.12
N SER A 157 26.06 -27.37 37.05
CA SER A 157 26.14 -26.36 38.10
C SER A 157 24.89 -25.48 38.24
N ILE A 158 24.03 -25.43 37.22
CA ILE A 158 22.75 -24.70 37.24
C ILE A 158 21.66 -25.67 37.75
N PRO A 159 20.84 -25.32 38.75
CA PRO A 159 19.74 -26.18 39.18
C PRO A 159 18.75 -26.48 38.04
N LEU A 160 18.21 -27.70 38.01
CA LEU A 160 17.29 -28.11 36.93
C LEU A 160 16.05 -27.22 36.89
N GLU A 161 15.52 -26.83 38.05
CA GLU A 161 14.38 -25.91 38.19
C GLU A 161 14.61 -24.55 37.52
N ASP A 162 15.85 -24.06 37.49
CA ASP A 162 16.24 -22.77 36.93
C ASP A 162 16.44 -22.84 35.42
N ARG A 163 16.66 -24.04 34.87
CA ARG A 163 16.82 -24.28 33.43
C ARG A 163 15.68 -25.04 32.79
N GLN A 164 14.56 -25.29 33.47
CA GLN A 164 13.41 -25.99 32.88
C GLN A 164 12.68 -25.13 31.85
N LEU A 165 12.29 -25.72 30.72
CA LEU A 165 11.44 -25.04 29.75
C LEU A 165 10.08 -24.70 30.37
N LYS A 166 9.52 -23.58 29.93
CA LYS A 166 8.17 -23.15 30.32
C LYS A 166 7.30 -23.10 29.08
N ILE A 167 6.08 -23.62 29.21
CA ILE A 167 5.09 -23.61 28.12
C ILE A 167 3.90 -22.77 28.56
N ILE A 168 3.55 -21.82 27.72
CA ILE A 168 2.44 -20.89 27.94
C ILE A 168 1.54 -20.98 26.72
N GLY A 169 0.36 -21.56 26.90
CA GLY A 169 -0.60 -21.70 25.81
C GLY A 169 -1.25 -20.36 25.47
N ARG A 170 -1.44 -20.07 24.18
CA ARG A 170 -2.15 -18.87 23.71
C ARG A 170 -3.50 -18.67 24.40
N ASP A 171 -4.23 -19.75 24.70
CA ASP A 171 -5.53 -19.68 25.34
C ASP A 171 -5.48 -19.26 26.81
N SER A 172 -4.32 -19.38 27.48
CA SER A 172 -4.14 -18.90 28.86
C SER A 172 -3.79 -17.42 28.94
N LEU A 173 -3.50 -16.76 27.83
CA LEU A 173 -3.29 -15.31 27.78
C LEU A 173 -4.63 -14.58 27.73
N GLU A 174 -4.73 -13.44 28.42
CA GLU A 174 -5.91 -12.59 28.36
C GLU A 174 -6.12 -12.01 26.96
N SER A 175 -7.38 -11.84 26.56
CA SER A 175 -7.75 -11.26 25.26
C SER A 175 -8.23 -9.82 25.45
N LEU A 176 -7.67 -8.92 24.67
CA LEU A 176 -8.19 -7.59 24.41
C LEU A 176 -8.82 -7.58 23.00
N SER A 177 -10.08 -7.16 22.89
CA SER A 177 -10.79 -7.11 21.61
C SER A 177 -11.09 -5.71 21.10
N SER A 178 -10.95 -4.71 21.98
CA SER A 178 -11.21 -3.32 21.62
C SER A 178 -10.46 -2.36 22.53
N VAL A 179 -10.25 -1.15 22.05
CA VAL A 179 -9.68 -0.02 22.81
C VAL A 179 -10.54 1.21 22.62
N LYS A 180 -10.47 2.16 23.57
CA LYS A 180 -11.18 3.44 23.43
C LYS A 180 -10.21 4.50 22.94
N VAL A 181 -10.54 5.13 21.81
CA VAL A 181 -9.79 6.24 21.23
C VAL A 181 -10.78 7.37 20.95
N ASP A 182 -10.52 8.56 21.50
CA ASP A 182 -11.40 9.73 21.40
C ASP A 182 -12.87 9.46 21.79
N GLY A 183 -13.08 8.55 22.73
CA GLY A 183 -14.42 8.15 23.20
C GLY A 183 -15.13 7.11 22.33
N GLU A 184 -14.55 6.75 21.18
CA GLU A 184 -15.04 5.67 20.31
C GLU A 184 -14.35 4.34 20.61
N SER A 185 -15.12 3.26 20.56
CA SER A 185 -14.58 1.90 20.66
C SER A 185 -14.02 1.46 19.31
N LYS A 186 -12.72 1.14 19.26
CA LYS A 186 -12.02 0.63 18.08
C LYS A 186 -11.84 -0.88 18.19
N ASN A 187 -12.16 -1.60 17.12
CA ASN A 187 -12.03 -3.06 17.07
C ASN A 187 -10.56 -3.46 16.87
N LEU A 188 -10.11 -4.45 17.64
CA LEU A 188 -8.79 -5.07 17.47
C LEU A 188 -8.88 -6.54 17.01
N GLY A 189 -10.09 -7.10 16.92
CA GLY A 189 -10.28 -8.53 16.80
C GLY A 189 -9.96 -9.25 18.11
N VAL A 190 -8.97 -10.14 18.08
CA VAL A 190 -8.38 -10.72 19.29
C VAL A 190 -6.92 -10.30 19.36
N LEU A 191 -6.52 -9.66 20.45
CA LEU A 191 -5.14 -9.36 20.78
C LEU A 191 -4.79 -9.96 22.14
N LYS A 192 -3.74 -10.77 22.21
CA LYS A 192 -3.26 -11.41 23.44
C LYS A 192 -1.81 -11.01 23.68
N ASN A 193 -1.61 -9.99 24.51
CA ASN A 193 -0.30 -9.37 24.72
C ASN A 193 0.56 -10.21 25.68
N PHE A 194 1.80 -10.47 25.30
CA PHE A 194 2.71 -11.26 26.13
C PHE A 194 3.03 -10.54 27.45
N ALA A 195 3.05 -9.20 27.46
CA ALA A 195 3.30 -8.40 28.65
C ALA A 195 2.22 -8.55 29.74
N GLN A 196 1.04 -9.09 29.42
CA GLN A 196 -0.01 -9.39 30.41
C GLN A 196 0.29 -10.66 31.22
N ASN A 197 1.24 -11.49 30.78
CA ASN A 197 1.72 -12.63 31.53
C ASN A 197 3.03 -12.26 32.26
N GLU A 198 3.03 -12.32 33.59
CA GLU A 198 4.18 -11.91 34.42
C GLU A 198 5.47 -12.65 34.05
N TYR A 199 5.38 -13.95 33.72
CA TYR A 199 6.55 -14.73 33.32
C TYR A 199 7.10 -14.25 31.98
N LEU A 200 6.26 -14.16 30.93
CA LEU A 200 6.69 -13.66 29.62
C LEU A 200 7.28 -12.25 29.72
N LYS A 201 6.62 -11.35 30.47
CA LYS A 201 7.14 -9.99 30.70
C LYS A 201 8.53 -9.99 31.34
N SER A 202 8.80 -10.92 32.25
CA SER A 202 10.09 -11.00 32.95
C SER A 202 11.25 -11.52 32.09
N ILE A 203 10.96 -12.24 31.00
CA ILE A 203 11.98 -12.87 30.14
C ILE A 203 12.17 -12.16 28.80
N THR A 204 11.21 -11.34 28.36
CA THR A 204 11.32 -10.57 27.11
C THR A 204 12.15 -9.31 27.34
N PRO A 205 13.13 -9.01 26.48
CA PRO A 205 13.95 -7.81 26.65
C PRO A 205 13.21 -6.52 26.25
N ASP A 206 13.64 -5.38 26.79
CA ASP A 206 13.03 -4.04 26.59
C ASP A 206 13.08 -3.49 25.15
N TYR A 207 13.56 -4.28 24.18
CA TYR A 207 13.54 -3.95 22.75
C TYR A 207 12.64 -4.90 21.95
N PHE A 208 11.85 -5.74 22.63
CA PHE A 208 10.95 -6.70 22.02
C PHE A 208 9.64 -6.77 22.79
N SER A 209 8.55 -6.52 22.08
CA SER A 209 7.20 -6.84 22.54
C SER A 209 6.45 -7.60 21.46
N ALA A 210 5.56 -8.50 21.88
CA ALA A 210 4.79 -9.31 20.96
C ALA A 210 3.40 -9.64 21.49
N ALA A 211 2.50 -9.93 20.56
CA ALA A 211 1.15 -10.39 20.87
C ALA A 211 0.67 -11.39 19.82
N TRP A 212 -0.09 -12.39 20.27
CA TRP A 212 -0.92 -13.17 19.34
C TRP A 212 -2.09 -12.30 18.89
N VAL A 213 -2.33 -12.22 17.59
CA VAL A 213 -3.47 -11.50 17.02
C VAL A 213 -4.31 -12.39 16.11
N HIS A 214 -5.62 -12.14 16.07
CA HIS A 214 -6.54 -12.83 15.18
C HIS A 214 -7.67 -11.93 14.71
N LEU A 215 -7.96 -12.02 13.41
CA LEU A 215 -9.13 -11.44 12.78
C LEU A 215 -9.92 -12.56 12.09
N LYS A 216 -11.21 -12.64 12.40
CA LYS A 216 -12.18 -13.53 11.73
C LYS A 216 -12.42 -13.10 10.28
N PRO A 217 -13.05 -13.94 9.44
CA PRO A 217 -13.45 -13.53 8.09
C PRO A 217 -14.28 -12.24 8.09
N GLY A 218 -13.82 -11.24 7.35
CA GLY A 218 -14.44 -9.92 7.25
C GLY A 218 -14.26 -9.02 8.48
N GLU A 219 -13.58 -9.49 9.54
CA GLU A 219 -13.25 -8.67 10.69
C GLU A 219 -12.06 -7.77 10.35
N VAL A 220 -12.19 -6.48 10.69
CA VAL A 220 -11.26 -5.43 10.30
C VAL A 220 -10.57 -4.85 11.53
N LEU A 221 -9.24 -4.78 11.46
CA LEU A 221 -8.44 -3.82 12.22
C LEU A 221 -8.28 -2.58 11.33
N GLU A 222 -8.90 -1.47 11.76
CA GLU A 222 -8.93 -0.22 11.01
C GLU A 222 -7.51 0.30 10.70
N ASP A 223 -7.39 1.01 9.57
CA ASP A 223 -6.14 1.65 9.18
C ASP A 223 -5.67 2.60 10.29
N HIS A 224 -4.40 2.47 10.66
CA HIS A 224 -3.78 3.24 11.72
C HIS A 224 -2.30 3.47 11.43
N THR A 225 -1.74 4.41 12.16
CA THR A 225 -0.29 4.71 12.16
C THR A 225 0.25 4.59 13.57
N HIS A 226 1.55 4.35 13.69
CA HIS A 226 2.27 4.35 14.95
C HIS A 226 3.70 4.84 14.70
N THR A 227 4.41 5.23 15.76
CA THR A 227 5.74 5.88 15.65
C THR A 227 6.91 4.90 15.69
N THR A 228 6.64 3.60 15.72
CA THR A 228 7.65 2.56 15.94
C THR A 228 7.56 1.51 14.86
N ASP A 229 8.69 1.09 14.32
CA ASP A 229 8.72 -0.02 13.38
C ASP A 229 8.07 -1.27 14.01
N SER A 230 7.28 -1.96 13.20
CA SER A 230 6.57 -3.16 13.64
C SER A 230 6.54 -4.22 12.55
N MET A 231 6.11 -5.42 12.93
CA MET A 231 6.04 -6.56 12.03
C MET A 231 4.84 -7.43 12.38
N ILE A 232 4.09 -7.85 11.37
CA ILE A 232 3.02 -8.85 11.48
C ILE A 232 3.45 -10.10 10.73
N ILE A 233 3.43 -11.26 11.38
CA ILE A 233 3.82 -12.54 10.79
C ILE A 233 2.58 -13.44 10.73
N ILE A 234 2.08 -13.73 9.53
CA ILE A 234 0.87 -14.55 9.37
C ILE A 234 1.20 -16.01 9.65
N THR A 235 0.68 -16.53 10.76
CA THR A 235 0.99 -17.88 11.23
C THR A 235 0.00 -18.92 10.78
N GLN A 236 -1.25 -18.53 10.49
CA GLN A 236 -2.30 -19.41 9.97
C GLN A 236 -3.31 -18.60 9.17
N GLY A 237 -3.90 -19.21 8.13
CA GLY A 237 -5.04 -18.65 7.41
C GLY A 237 -4.68 -17.59 6.38
N SER A 238 -5.63 -16.70 6.08
CA SER A 238 -5.46 -15.65 5.07
C SER A 238 -6.12 -14.34 5.46
N GLY A 239 -5.62 -13.25 4.90
CA GLY A 239 -6.07 -11.90 5.19
C GLY A 239 -5.82 -10.95 4.03
N LEU A 240 -6.09 -9.69 4.28
CA LEU A 240 -5.73 -8.57 3.42
C LEU A 240 -4.97 -7.54 4.27
N VAL A 241 -3.96 -6.90 3.68
CA VAL A 241 -3.37 -5.66 4.21
C VAL A 241 -4.00 -4.46 3.50
N SER A 242 -4.22 -3.39 4.23
CA SER A 242 -4.73 -2.08 3.75
C SER A 242 -3.80 -0.93 4.17
N GLY A 243 -4.12 0.30 3.76
CA GLY A 243 -3.28 1.50 3.95
C GLY A 243 -2.30 1.75 2.80
N ASP A 244 -1.06 2.14 3.14
CA ASP A 244 0.02 2.45 2.20
C ASP A 244 0.49 1.24 1.38
N THR A 245 0.06 0.02 1.74
CA THR A 245 0.26 -1.19 0.96
C THR A 245 -1.00 -2.03 1.01
N GLN A 246 -1.40 -2.56 -0.15
CA GLN A 246 -2.61 -3.35 -0.30
C GLN A 246 -2.28 -4.68 -0.96
N GLY A 247 -2.91 -5.75 -0.48
CA GLY A 247 -2.70 -7.06 -1.06
C GLY A 247 -3.25 -8.19 -0.21
N ALA A 248 -3.32 -9.36 -0.82
CA ALA A 248 -3.64 -10.59 -0.11
C ALA A 248 -2.46 -11.03 0.76
N LEU A 249 -2.79 -11.57 1.92
CA LEU A 249 -1.87 -12.18 2.86
C LEU A 249 -2.24 -13.65 3.05
N ASN A 250 -1.24 -14.51 3.12
CA ASN A 250 -1.39 -15.93 3.35
C ASN A 250 -0.46 -16.40 4.48
N GLU A 251 -0.71 -17.60 5.00
CA GLU A 251 0.17 -18.27 5.95
C GLU A 251 1.64 -18.25 5.47
N GLY A 252 2.52 -17.78 6.36
CA GLY A 252 3.95 -17.63 6.11
C GLY A 252 4.37 -16.22 5.67
N ASP A 253 3.43 -15.36 5.25
CA ASP A 253 3.76 -13.99 4.87
C ASP A 253 4.20 -13.16 6.09
N ILE A 254 5.21 -12.32 5.87
CA ILE A 254 5.75 -11.38 6.85
C ILE A 254 5.46 -9.96 6.33
N VAL A 255 4.78 -9.15 7.12
CA VAL A 255 4.52 -7.75 6.82
C VAL A 255 5.40 -6.91 7.72
N TYR A 256 6.43 -6.27 7.17
CA TYR A 256 7.20 -5.25 7.88
C TYR A 256 6.52 -3.89 7.69
N VAL A 257 6.32 -3.15 8.77
CA VAL A 257 5.64 -1.86 8.77
C VAL A 257 6.60 -0.81 9.36
N PRO A 258 7.22 0.04 8.53
CA PRO A 258 8.01 1.16 9.02
C PRO A 258 7.16 2.14 9.83
N ALA A 259 7.77 2.80 10.82
CA ALA A 259 7.15 3.85 11.61
C ALA A 259 6.50 4.92 10.72
N GLY A 260 5.30 5.34 11.09
CA GLY A 260 4.53 6.38 10.41
C GLY A 260 3.74 5.91 9.20
N CYS A 261 3.92 4.67 8.73
CA CYS A 261 3.14 4.13 7.61
C CYS A 261 1.70 3.83 8.02
N GLU A 262 0.76 4.20 7.17
CA GLU A 262 -0.64 3.84 7.31
C GLU A 262 -0.83 2.38 6.94
N HIS A 263 -1.47 1.61 7.81
CA HIS A 263 -1.75 0.20 7.54
C HIS A 263 -2.93 -0.31 8.36
N GLY A 264 -3.59 -1.33 7.84
CA GLY A 264 -4.66 -2.06 8.52
C GLY A 264 -4.73 -3.50 8.01
N PHE A 265 -5.62 -4.28 8.60
CA PHE A 265 -5.75 -5.69 8.26
C PHE A 265 -7.21 -6.13 8.26
N THR A 266 -7.56 -7.02 7.34
CA THR A 266 -8.87 -7.67 7.30
C THR A 266 -8.69 -9.19 7.25
N GLY A 267 -9.41 -9.92 8.10
CA GLY A 267 -9.44 -11.39 8.01
C GLY A 267 -10.13 -11.86 6.75
N ALA A 268 -9.56 -12.85 6.06
CA ALA A 268 -10.09 -13.39 4.80
C ALA A 268 -10.24 -14.93 4.87
N GLY A 269 -10.70 -15.55 3.78
CA GLY A 269 -10.92 -16.98 3.74
C GLY A 269 -12.03 -17.47 4.69
N ALA A 270 -12.04 -18.76 4.99
CA ALA A 270 -13.08 -19.37 5.82
C ALA A 270 -12.89 -19.13 7.34
N GLU A 271 -11.64 -18.96 7.77
CA GLU A 271 -11.28 -18.92 9.20
C GLU A 271 -10.60 -17.60 9.60
N GLY A 272 -10.38 -16.66 8.67
CA GLY A 272 -9.59 -15.47 8.93
C GLY A 272 -8.10 -15.79 8.99
N PHE A 273 -7.36 -15.07 9.84
CA PHE A 273 -5.94 -15.39 10.10
C PHE A 273 -5.57 -15.28 11.57
N TRP A 274 -4.58 -16.08 11.97
CA TRP A 274 -3.77 -15.84 13.18
C TRP A 274 -2.42 -15.29 12.77
N ALA A 275 -1.89 -14.35 13.55
CA ALA A 275 -0.57 -13.79 13.34
C ALA A 275 0.15 -13.48 14.66
N LEU A 276 1.46 -13.31 14.56
CA LEU A 276 2.26 -12.69 15.60
C LEU A 276 2.47 -11.22 15.26
N SER A 277 2.03 -10.32 16.14
CA SER A 277 2.38 -8.90 16.08
C SER A 277 3.63 -8.67 16.91
N VAL A 278 4.64 -8.02 16.34
CA VAL A 278 5.94 -7.75 16.96
C VAL A 278 6.24 -6.25 16.87
N GLN A 279 6.68 -5.66 17.97
CA GLN A 279 7.23 -4.31 18.02
C GLN A 279 8.66 -4.35 18.56
N PHE A 280 9.53 -3.50 18.00
CA PHE A 280 10.96 -3.46 18.35
C PHE A 280 11.26 -2.47 19.49
N GLN A 281 10.41 -2.50 20.52
CA GLN A 281 10.48 -1.69 21.73
C GLN A 281 9.84 -2.44 22.91
N GLU A 282 10.05 -1.94 24.13
CA GLU A 282 9.57 -2.54 25.38
C GLU A 282 8.05 -2.73 25.41
N ASN A 283 7.31 -1.67 25.06
CA ASN A 283 5.86 -1.64 25.21
C ASN A 283 5.16 -1.97 23.90
N SER A 284 4.15 -2.85 23.96
CA SER A 284 3.31 -3.13 22.79
C SER A 284 2.38 -1.94 22.48
N LEU A 285 1.86 -1.90 21.25
CA LEU A 285 0.97 -0.82 20.79
C LEU A 285 -0.31 -0.68 21.63
N TYR A 286 -0.78 -1.76 22.24
CA TYR A 286 -2.07 -1.82 22.95
C TYR A 286 -1.92 -2.27 24.41
N GLU A 287 -0.71 -2.19 25.00
CA GLU A 287 -0.46 -2.60 26.39
C GLU A 287 -1.30 -1.80 27.40
N ASN A 288 -1.55 -0.51 27.12
CA ASN A 288 -2.51 0.30 27.85
C ASN A 288 -3.76 0.54 26.99
N PRO A 289 -4.89 -0.15 27.24
CA PRO A 289 -6.11 0.02 26.45
C PRO A 289 -6.72 1.42 26.48
N ASP A 290 -6.42 2.21 27.52
CA ASP A 290 -6.90 3.59 27.67
C ASP A 290 -5.98 4.60 26.96
N ARG A 291 -4.77 4.18 26.60
CA ARG A 291 -3.74 5.01 25.94
C ARG A 291 -2.98 4.18 24.90
N PRO A 292 -3.65 3.66 23.85
CA PRO A 292 -2.97 2.89 22.83
C PRO A 292 -1.95 3.77 22.09
N GLN A 293 -0.81 3.21 21.71
CA GLN A 293 0.28 3.90 21.00
C GLN A 293 0.06 3.91 19.48
N VAL A 294 -1.19 4.09 19.06
CA VAL A 294 -1.57 4.17 17.65
C VAL A 294 -2.45 5.40 17.43
N SER A 295 -2.40 5.94 16.22
CA SER A 295 -3.36 6.92 15.73
C SER A 295 -4.21 6.25 14.66
N PHE A 296 -5.44 5.88 15.02
CA PHE A 296 -6.41 5.37 14.04
C PHE A 296 -6.70 6.47 13.03
N VAL A 297 -6.63 6.14 11.75
CA VAL A 297 -6.96 7.06 10.68
C VAL A 297 -8.48 7.23 10.71
N ALA A 298 -8.93 8.46 10.98
CA ALA A 298 -10.35 8.75 11.12
C ALA A 298 -11.13 8.26 9.87
N LYS A 299 -12.29 7.62 10.09
CA LYS A 299 -13.23 7.21 9.02
C LYS A 299 -13.66 8.34 8.07
N ASN A 300 -13.32 9.59 8.39
CA ASN A 300 -13.51 10.77 7.55
C ASN A 300 -12.40 11.02 6.52
N LYS A 301 -11.47 10.06 6.33
CA LYS A 301 -10.79 9.84 5.04
C LYS A 301 -11.34 8.59 4.33
N GLY A 302 -12.63 8.29 4.51
CA GLY A 302 -13.35 7.46 3.55
C GLY A 302 -13.20 8.16 2.20
N GLY A 303 -12.29 7.65 1.38
CA GLY A 303 -12.04 8.23 0.07
C GLY A 303 -13.32 8.23 -0.75
N MET A 304 -13.31 9.02 -1.81
CA MET A 304 -14.45 9.14 -2.71
C MET A 304 -14.79 7.78 -3.34
N SER A 305 -16.05 7.34 -3.25
CA SER A 305 -16.52 6.21 -4.07
C SER A 305 -16.50 6.59 -5.54
N PHE A 306 -16.46 5.61 -6.45
CA PHE A 306 -16.52 5.88 -7.88
C PHE A 306 -17.79 6.65 -8.28
N GLU A 307 -18.93 6.33 -7.68
CA GLU A 307 -20.20 7.04 -7.91
C GLU A 307 -20.13 8.49 -7.43
N GLN A 308 -19.53 8.74 -6.26
CA GLN A 308 -19.31 10.09 -5.75
C GLN A 308 -18.36 10.87 -6.66
N PHE A 309 -17.33 10.21 -7.19
CA PHE A 309 -16.36 10.78 -8.11
C PHE A 309 -16.99 11.20 -9.44
N VAL A 310 -17.83 10.33 -10.02
CA VAL A 310 -18.61 10.66 -11.22
C VAL A 310 -19.61 11.78 -10.95
N GLN A 311 -20.29 11.77 -9.78
CA GLN A 311 -21.20 12.84 -9.39
C GLN A 311 -20.49 14.19 -9.24
N LEU A 312 -19.27 14.20 -8.71
CA LEU A 312 -18.46 15.40 -8.61
C LEU A 312 -18.10 15.94 -10.01
N ASN A 313 -17.70 15.08 -10.95
CA ASN A 313 -17.47 15.52 -12.33
C ASN A 313 -18.73 16.14 -12.94
N ASN A 314 -19.89 15.49 -12.77
CA ASN A 314 -21.17 15.99 -13.29
C ASN A 314 -21.54 17.37 -12.69
N LYS A 315 -21.15 17.62 -11.44
CA LYS A 315 -21.30 18.94 -10.82
C LYS A 315 -20.43 19.97 -11.53
N TYR A 316 -19.15 19.68 -11.76
CA TYR A 316 -18.26 20.57 -12.49
C TYR A 316 -18.71 20.80 -13.94
N SER A 317 -19.16 19.77 -14.64
CA SER A 317 -19.76 19.90 -15.98
C SER A 317 -21.01 20.80 -15.97
N SER A 318 -21.85 20.69 -14.94
CA SER A 318 -23.02 21.57 -14.79
C SER A 318 -22.62 23.02 -14.52
N GLU A 319 -21.56 23.24 -13.76
CA GLU A 319 -21.01 24.58 -13.49
C GLU A 319 -20.32 25.18 -14.72
N PHE A 320 -19.65 24.35 -15.52
CA PHE A 320 -19.00 24.73 -16.78
C PHE A 320 -19.95 25.42 -17.78
N LEU A 321 -21.24 25.06 -17.80
CA LEU A 321 -22.24 25.75 -18.64
C LEU A 321 -22.50 27.20 -18.25
N LYS A 322 -22.02 27.65 -17.08
CA LYS A 322 -22.08 29.06 -16.65
C LYS A 322 -20.91 29.88 -17.22
N ASN A 323 -19.97 29.26 -17.93
CA ASN A 323 -18.85 29.95 -18.54
C ASN A 323 -19.35 31.02 -19.54
N PRO A 324 -18.72 32.22 -19.59
CA PRO A 324 -19.13 33.31 -20.47
C PRO A 324 -19.24 32.92 -21.96
N ILE A 325 -18.52 31.89 -22.41
CA ILE A 325 -18.59 31.40 -23.78
C ILE A 325 -20.00 30.91 -24.19
N PHE A 326 -20.83 30.52 -23.22
CA PHE A 326 -22.20 30.04 -23.43
C PHE A 326 -23.26 31.14 -23.33
N ASP A 327 -22.87 32.40 -23.09
CA ASP A 327 -23.80 33.52 -22.98
C ASP A 327 -24.47 33.84 -24.34
N THR A 328 -25.75 34.23 -24.31
CA THR A 328 -26.50 34.70 -25.48
C THR A 328 -25.80 35.84 -26.27
N SER A 329 -25.00 36.66 -25.60
CA SER A 329 -24.21 37.72 -26.24
C SER A 329 -23.15 37.17 -27.20
N ILE A 330 -22.61 35.96 -26.95
CA ILE A 330 -21.70 35.26 -27.84
C ILE A 330 -22.42 34.84 -29.13
N LYS A 331 -23.63 34.29 -29.01
CA LYS A 331 -24.44 33.95 -30.19
C LYS A 331 -24.64 35.17 -31.11
N ASN A 332 -24.98 36.32 -30.53
CA ASN A 332 -25.15 37.55 -31.31
C ASN A 332 -23.84 38.03 -31.94
N ALA A 333 -22.71 37.85 -31.25
CA ALA A 333 -21.40 38.20 -31.78
C ALA A 333 -21.01 37.34 -32.99
N LEU A 334 -21.31 36.04 -32.96
CA LEU A 334 -20.93 35.08 -34.00
C LEU A 334 -21.71 35.22 -35.31
N SER A 335 -22.74 36.07 -35.39
CA SER A 335 -23.35 36.44 -36.66
C SER A 335 -22.40 37.25 -37.56
N LEU A 336 -21.32 37.79 -36.98
CA LEU A 336 -20.28 38.52 -37.70
C LEU A 336 -19.14 37.57 -38.11
N LYS A 337 -18.84 37.51 -39.42
CA LYS A 337 -17.86 36.58 -39.99
C LYS A 337 -16.50 36.62 -39.29
N TYR A 338 -15.96 37.81 -39.07
CA TYR A 338 -14.63 37.99 -38.48
C TYR A 338 -14.57 37.54 -37.00
N LYS A 339 -15.70 37.60 -36.26
CA LYS A 339 -15.79 37.08 -34.88
C LYS A 339 -15.83 35.56 -34.84
N LYS A 340 -16.50 34.93 -35.81
CA LYS A 340 -16.38 33.48 -36.02
C LYS A 340 -14.95 33.09 -36.37
N GLU A 341 -14.29 33.81 -37.27
CA GLU A 341 -12.88 33.56 -37.59
C GLU A 341 -11.99 33.67 -36.34
N LYS A 342 -12.26 34.65 -35.46
CA LYS A 342 -11.59 34.77 -34.16
C LYS A 342 -11.83 33.57 -33.24
N LEU A 343 -13.04 33.01 -33.21
CA LEU A 343 -13.31 31.76 -32.48
C LEU A 343 -12.44 30.62 -33.01
N LEU A 344 -12.42 30.42 -34.34
CA LEU A 344 -11.62 29.36 -34.95
C LEU A 344 -10.12 29.56 -34.70
N ASP A 345 -9.64 30.80 -34.70
CA ASP A 345 -8.27 31.14 -34.33
C ASP A 345 -7.93 30.69 -32.90
N CYS A 346 -8.86 30.86 -31.93
CA CYS A 346 -8.66 30.40 -30.56
C CYS A 346 -8.69 28.87 -30.47
N LEU A 347 -9.62 28.22 -31.18
CA LEU A 347 -9.71 26.76 -31.21
C LEU A 347 -8.48 26.10 -31.82
N GLN A 348 -7.79 26.76 -32.76
CA GLN A 348 -6.52 26.25 -33.30
C GLN A 348 -5.47 26.07 -32.19
N VAL A 349 -5.38 27.00 -31.23
CA VAL A 349 -4.42 26.91 -30.11
C VAL A 349 -4.68 25.65 -29.28
N MET A 350 -5.95 25.38 -28.96
CA MET A 350 -6.35 24.14 -28.27
C MET A 350 -6.02 22.92 -29.13
N SER A 351 -6.43 22.90 -30.39
CA SER A 351 -6.27 21.75 -31.28
C SER A 351 -4.80 21.37 -31.50
N ASP A 352 -3.91 22.36 -31.67
CA ASP A 352 -2.47 22.12 -31.78
C ASP A 352 -1.88 21.52 -30.49
N SER A 353 -2.30 22.04 -29.33
CA SER A 353 -1.84 21.51 -28.04
C SER A 353 -2.39 20.11 -27.77
N PHE A 354 -3.65 19.88 -28.15
CA PHE A 354 -4.35 18.62 -27.99
C PHE A 354 -3.70 17.52 -28.85
N GLN A 355 -3.32 17.82 -30.10
CA GLN A 355 -2.57 16.89 -30.94
C GLN A 355 -1.26 16.45 -30.28
N ARG A 356 -0.50 17.40 -29.68
CA ARG A 356 0.72 17.10 -28.91
C ARG A 356 0.44 16.27 -27.66
N LEU A 357 -0.64 16.58 -26.95
CA LEU A 357 -1.11 15.81 -25.80
C LEU A 357 -1.36 14.36 -26.21
N MET A 358 -2.09 14.13 -27.31
CA MET A 358 -2.42 12.78 -27.77
C MET A 358 -1.17 11.96 -28.13
N PHE A 359 -0.19 12.54 -28.82
CA PHE A 359 1.10 11.87 -29.06
C PHE A 359 1.83 11.51 -27.77
N SER A 360 1.96 12.46 -26.83
CA SER A 360 2.67 12.23 -25.58
C SER A 360 1.96 11.23 -24.66
N ARG A 361 0.62 11.24 -24.65
CA ARG A 361 -0.21 10.27 -23.93
C ARG A 361 0.05 8.85 -24.40
N MET A 362 0.13 8.62 -25.72
CA MET A 362 0.49 7.33 -26.28
C MET A 362 1.92 6.90 -25.94
N ALA A 363 2.86 7.85 -25.92
CA ALA A 363 4.26 7.58 -25.62
C ALA A 363 4.51 7.22 -24.14
N LEU A 364 3.68 7.72 -23.22
CA LEU A 364 3.83 7.58 -21.77
C LEU A 364 2.89 6.54 -21.15
N CYS A 365 2.10 5.83 -21.96
CA CYS A 365 1.19 4.82 -21.49
C CYS A 365 1.93 3.51 -21.18
N ASP A 366 1.91 3.11 -19.91
CA ASP A 366 2.57 1.90 -19.43
C ASP A 366 1.59 0.73 -19.24
N SER A 367 0.30 1.01 -19.02
CA SER A 367 -0.73 -0.01 -18.80
C SER A 367 -1.32 -0.56 -20.10
N ILE A 368 -1.36 -1.89 -20.22
CA ILE A 368 -1.99 -2.59 -21.35
C ILE A 368 -3.48 -2.27 -21.47
N GLN A 369 -4.19 -2.12 -20.35
CA GLN A 369 -5.64 -1.88 -20.34
C GLN A 369 -5.96 -0.49 -20.89
N TYR A 370 -5.26 0.54 -20.42
CA TYR A 370 -5.45 1.92 -20.87
C TYR A 370 -4.94 2.13 -22.30
N LYS A 371 -3.88 1.43 -22.71
CA LYS A 371 -3.28 1.57 -24.05
C LYS A 371 -4.25 1.35 -25.19
N LYS A 372 -5.20 0.41 -25.05
CA LYS A 372 -6.22 0.17 -26.08
C LYS A 372 -7.08 1.41 -26.31
N ILE A 373 -7.64 1.95 -25.22
CA ILE A 373 -8.51 3.15 -25.25
C ILE A 373 -7.72 4.36 -25.76
N PHE A 374 -6.49 4.53 -25.30
CA PHE A 374 -5.68 5.68 -25.67
C PHE A 374 -5.32 5.63 -27.16
N PHE A 375 -5.09 4.43 -27.69
CA PHE A 375 -4.78 4.23 -29.10
C PHE A 375 -6.00 4.48 -30.00
N GLU A 376 -7.17 3.98 -29.60
CA GLU A 376 -8.44 4.22 -30.31
C GLU A 376 -8.71 5.72 -30.44
N HIS A 377 -8.72 6.42 -29.31
CA HIS A 377 -8.90 7.87 -29.26
C HIS A 377 -7.83 8.64 -30.06
N PHE A 378 -6.56 8.23 -29.96
CA PHE A 378 -5.48 8.86 -30.72
C PHE A 378 -5.70 8.75 -32.23
N MET A 379 -6.19 7.62 -32.71
CA MET A 379 -6.39 7.39 -34.14
C MET A 379 -7.55 8.21 -34.70
N GLU A 380 -8.58 8.46 -33.91
CA GLU A 380 -9.72 9.31 -34.27
C GLU A 380 -9.32 10.78 -34.31
N GLU A 381 -8.56 11.25 -33.32
CA GLU A 381 -8.16 12.66 -33.20
C GLU A 381 -6.99 13.08 -34.10
N LEU A 382 -6.34 12.12 -34.76
CA LEU A 382 -5.13 12.38 -35.55
C LEU A 382 -5.42 13.28 -36.76
N GLY A 383 -4.89 14.50 -36.71
CA GLY A 383 -4.91 15.46 -37.82
C GLY A 383 -6.09 16.43 -37.77
N HIS A 384 -6.88 16.43 -36.70
CA HIS A 384 -7.94 17.43 -36.49
C HIS A 384 -7.40 18.86 -36.45
N ASP A 385 -6.17 19.07 -35.95
CA ASP A 385 -5.45 20.35 -35.98
C ASP A 385 -5.18 20.85 -37.39
N LEU A 386 -4.76 19.95 -38.29
CA LEU A 386 -4.51 20.25 -39.69
C LEU A 386 -5.81 20.51 -40.46
N ASP A 387 -6.88 19.80 -40.13
CA ASP A 387 -8.19 20.03 -40.74
C ASP A 387 -8.78 21.38 -40.35
N LEU A 388 -8.68 21.77 -39.07
CA LEU A 388 -9.06 23.12 -38.62
C LEU A 388 -8.20 24.20 -39.29
N GLN A 389 -6.89 23.96 -39.45
CA GLN A 389 -6.01 24.89 -40.16
C GLN A 389 -6.44 25.08 -41.62
N LYS A 390 -6.84 24.00 -42.31
CA LYS A 390 -7.38 24.07 -43.68
C LYS A 390 -8.68 24.86 -43.73
N GLU A 391 -9.60 24.64 -42.78
CA GLU A 391 -10.87 25.39 -42.70
C GLU A 391 -10.62 26.90 -42.52
N ARG A 392 -9.67 27.27 -41.66
CA ARG A 392 -9.27 28.68 -41.43
C ARG A 392 -8.58 29.31 -42.66
N ASN A 393 -8.13 28.50 -43.61
CA ASN A 393 -7.42 28.92 -44.83
C ASN A 393 -6.22 29.85 -44.57
N ARG A 394 -5.53 29.65 -43.44
CA ARG A 394 -4.34 30.43 -43.06
C ARG A 394 -3.43 29.62 -42.13
N LYS A 395 -2.12 29.87 -42.22
CA LYS A 395 -1.10 29.12 -41.45
C LYS A 395 -0.70 29.81 -40.14
N ASP A 396 -0.97 31.10 -40.03
CA ASP A 396 -0.64 31.88 -38.85
C ASP A 396 -1.57 31.56 -37.70
N LYS A 397 -1.01 31.65 -36.50
CA LYS A 397 -1.66 31.34 -35.23
C LYS A 397 -1.73 32.61 -34.42
N ILE A 398 -2.84 32.78 -33.70
CA ILE A 398 -2.87 33.84 -32.69
C ILE A 398 -1.95 33.43 -31.55
N TRP A 399 -1.31 34.40 -30.93
CA TRP A 399 -0.62 34.22 -29.68
C TRP A 399 -1.37 34.99 -28.61
N ASP A 400 -1.82 34.28 -27.58
CA ASP A 400 -2.44 34.86 -26.39
C ASP A 400 -1.88 34.14 -25.17
N PRO A 401 -1.33 34.88 -24.18
CA PRO A 401 -0.61 34.25 -23.07
C PRO A 401 -1.51 33.34 -22.21
N ILE A 402 -2.81 33.64 -22.11
CA ILE A 402 -3.75 32.83 -21.32
C ILE A 402 -4.13 31.57 -22.10
N LEU A 403 -4.42 31.68 -23.41
CA LEU A 403 -4.69 30.49 -24.24
C LEU A 403 -3.48 29.54 -24.30
N GLU A 404 -2.26 30.08 -24.45
CA GLU A 404 -1.02 29.30 -24.45
C GLU A 404 -0.76 28.63 -23.10
N ALA A 405 -0.90 29.37 -21.99
CA ALA A 405 -0.66 28.82 -20.66
C ALA A 405 -1.67 27.73 -20.28
N THR A 406 -2.96 27.93 -20.59
CA THR A 406 -4.03 26.98 -20.26
C THR A 406 -3.91 25.69 -21.06
N THR A 407 -3.67 25.78 -22.37
CA THR A 407 -3.49 24.60 -23.21
C THR A 407 -2.15 23.89 -22.95
N PHE A 408 -1.08 24.62 -22.64
CA PHE A 408 0.21 24.01 -22.26
C PHE A 408 0.13 23.29 -20.92
N TRP A 409 -0.70 23.74 -19.97
CA TRP A 409 -0.87 23.08 -18.68
C TRP A 409 -1.27 21.62 -18.86
N PHE A 410 -2.24 21.32 -19.72
CA PHE A 410 -2.65 19.94 -20.01
C PHE A 410 -1.51 19.11 -20.60
N PHE A 411 -0.81 19.65 -21.61
CA PHE A 411 0.35 18.99 -22.22
C PHE A 411 1.47 18.73 -21.21
N GLY A 412 1.84 19.73 -20.41
CA GLY A 412 2.90 19.61 -19.40
C GLY A 412 2.51 18.67 -18.26
N LYS A 413 1.26 18.73 -17.80
CA LYS A 413 0.75 17.88 -16.72
C LYS A 413 0.76 16.40 -17.12
N ASN A 414 0.57 16.07 -18.39
CA ASN A 414 0.61 14.70 -18.92
C ASN A 414 1.93 13.95 -18.62
N PHE A 415 3.05 14.66 -18.49
CA PHE A 415 4.35 14.09 -18.16
C PHE A 415 4.51 13.74 -16.68
N LEU A 416 3.60 14.20 -15.82
CA LEU A 416 3.70 14.13 -14.37
C LEU A 416 2.60 13.27 -13.73
N ILE A 417 1.75 12.63 -14.53
CA ILE A 417 0.59 11.88 -14.08
C ILE A 417 0.58 10.47 -14.67
N ASP A 418 -0.17 9.56 -14.04
CA ASP A 418 -0.34 8.18 -14.47
C ASP A 418 -1.58 7.99 -15.37
N ASP A 419 -1.78 6.77 -15.87
CA ASP A 419 -2.84 6.46 -16.82
C ASP A 419 -4.28 6.74 -16.31
N PRO A 420 -4.64 6.44 -15.04
CA PRO A 420 -5.94 6.84 -14.49
C PRO A 420 -6.15 8.35 -14.50
N ALA A 421 -5.12 9.12 -14.11
CA ALA A 421 -5.16 10.57 -14.15
C ALA A 421 -5.28 11.13 -15.58
N ARG A 422 -4.75 10.44 -16.59
CA ARG A 422 -4.93 10.82 -18.01
C ARG A 422 -6.36 10.63 -18.49
N ILE A 423 -7.08 9.61 -17.99
CA ILE A 423 -8.52 9.46 -18.24
C ILE A 423 -9.29 10.65 -17.67
N VAL A 424 -9.03 11.00 -16.40
CA VAL A 424 -9.70 12.14 -15.76
C VAL A 424 -9.46 13.42 -16.55
N MET A 425 -8.20 13.74 -16.85
CA MET A 425 -7.83 14.96 -17.53
C MET A 425 -8.35 15.01 -18.98
N THR A 426 -8.29 13.91 -19.71
CA THR A 426 -8.65 13.90 -21.13
C THR A 426 -10.12 13.56 -21.36
N GLN A 427 -10.57 12.37 -20.96
CA GLN A 427 -11.94 11.89 -21.24
C GLN A 427 -12.95 12.71 -20.42
N MET A 428 -12.78 12.77 -19.09
CA MET A 428 -13.82 13.37 -18.26
C MET A 428 -13.90 14.89 -18.41
N VAL A 429 -12.77 15.57 -18.66
CA VAL A 429 -12.69 17.03 -18.68
C VAL A 429 -12.55 17.61 -20.09
N LEU A 430 -11.51 17.27 -20.85
CA LEU A 430 -11.31 17.85 -22.18
C LEU A 430 -12.40 17.38 -23.17
N GLU A 431 -12.64 16.08 -23.27
CA GLU A 431 -13.68 15.52 -24.13
C GLU A 431 -15.08 15.86 -23.62
N GLY A 432 -15.32 15.72 -22.31
CA GLY A 432 -16.60 16.11 -21.70
C GLY A 432 -16.92 17.59 -21.98
N GLY A 433 -15.96 18.49 -21.78
CA GLY A 433 -16.12 19.92 -22.08
C GLY A 433 -16.24 20.21 -23.58
N ALA A 434 -15.47 19.52 -24.42
CA ALA A 434 -15.54 19.61 -25.88
C ALA A 434 -16.93 19.21 -26.39
N HIS A 435 -17.46 18.07 -25.93
CA HIS A 435 -18.79 17.60 -26.27
C HIS A 435 -19.86 18.66 -25.97
N MET A 436 -19.82 19.24 -24.76
CA MET A 436 -20.75 20.29 -24.35
C MET A 436 -20.60 21.57 -25.18
N PHE A 437 -19.35 21.98 -25.45
CA PHE A 437 -19.03 23.13 -26.26
C PHE A 437 -19.51 22.96 -27.71
N TYR A 438 -19.08 21.92 -28.42
CA TYR A 438 -19.43 21.71 -29.83
C TYR A 438 -20.92 21.43 -30.01
N SER A 439 -21.57 20.71 -29.09
CA SER A 439 -23.02 20.52 -29.08
C SER A 439 -23.82 21.81 -28.93
N HIS A 440 -23.28 22.80 -28.19
CA HIS A 440 -23.88 24.13 -28.10
C HIS A 440 -23.68 24.91 -29.40
N PHE A 441 -22.44 24.99 -29.88
CA PHE A 441 -22.07 25.82 -31.03
C PHE A 441 -22.65 25.32 -32.35
N SER A 442 -22.81 24.00 -32.54
CA SER A 442 -23.47 23.43 -33.71
C SER A 442 -24.94 23.85 -33.84
N LYS A 443 -25.60 24.18 -32.72
CA LYS A 443 -27.01 24.62 -32.67
C LYS A 443 -27.18 26.12 -32.83
N ILE A 444 -26.20 26.92 -32.42
CA ILE A 444 -26.32 28.39 -32.41
C ILE A 444 -25.73 29.06 -33.65
N LEU A 445 -24.85 28.40 -34.39
CA LEU A 445 -24.29 28.91 -35.65
C LEU A 445 -25.33 28.83 -36.78
N ASP A 446 -25.51 29.94 -37.51
CA ASP A 446 -26.38 29.99 -38.68
C ASP A 446 -25.85 29.06 -39.80
N LYS A 447 -26.74 28.58 -40.68
CA LYS A 447 -26.36 27.67 -41.79
C LYS A 447 -25.27 28.23 -42.71
N GLY A 448 -25.20 29.56 -42.90
CA GLY A 448 -24.15 30.22 -43.67
C GLY A 448 -22.84 30.42 -42.91
N MET A 449 -22.81 30.07 -41.63
CA MET A 449 -21.71 30.22 -40.68
C MET A 449 -21.23 28.86 -40.15
N SER A 450 -21.64 27.74 -40.76
CA SER A 450 -21.24 26.39 -40.35
C SER A 450 -19.71 26.22 -40.32
N SER A 451 -19.23 25.40 -39.41
CA SER A 451 -17.82 25.01 -39.31
C SER A 451 -17.73 23.49 -39.36
N ASP A 452 -16.84 22.97 -40.22
CA ASP A 452 -16.64 21.53 -40.37
C ASP A 452 -16.03 20.96 -39.09
N HIS A 453 -15.06 21.67 -38.51
CA HIS A 453 -14.47 21.34 -37.22
C HIS A 453 -15.52 21.22 -36.11
N ILE A 454 -16.38 22.23 -35.95
CA ILE A 454 -17.45 22.19 -34.94
C ILE A 454 -18.45 21.07 -35.22
N THR A 455 -18.77 20.83 -36.49
CA THR A 455 -19.76 19.81 -36.88
C THR A 455 -19.25 18.41 -36.55
N LYS A 456 -17.98 18.10 -36.90
CA LYS A 456 -17.34 16.81 -36.63
C LYS A 456 -17.45 16.43 -35.15
N HIS A 457 -17.10 17.36 -34.25
CA HIS A 457 -17.10 17.12 -32.81
C HIS A 457 -18.48 17.27 -32.13
N SER A 458 -19.54 17.59 -32.89
CA SER A 458 -20.90 17.77 -32.34
C SER A 458 -21.79 16.54 -32.44
N VAL A 459 -21.39 15.53 -33.23
CA VAL A 459 -22.16 14.29 -33.39
C VAL A 459 -22.04 13.51 -32.08
N ALA A 460 -23.17 13.37 -31.38
CA ALA A 460 -23.26 12.73 -30.06
C ALA A 460 -22.97 11.21 -30.05
N ASP A 461 -22.35 10.66 -31.09
CA ASP A 461 -22.10 9.21 -31.27
C ASP A 461 -20.69 8.76 -30.92
N GLU A 462 -19.75 9.67 -30.62
CA GLU A 462 -18.35 9.25 -30.41
C GLU A 462 -18.04 8.81 -28.97
N GLY A 463 -18.85 9.18 -27.97
CA GLY A 463 -18.74 8.65 -26.59
C GLY A 463 -17.36 8.85 -25.93
N HIS A 464 -16.50 9.71 -26.48
CA HIS A 464 -15.11 9.86 -26.07
C HIS A 464 -14.96 10.29 -24.61
N ASP A 465 -15.94 11.04 -24.11
CA ASP A 465 -16.05 11.50 -22.74
C ASP A 465 -16.27 10.37 -21.73
N SER A 466 -16.81 9.24 -22.19
CA SER A 466 -17.08 8.05 -21.38
C SER A 466 -16.05 6.93 -21.55
N MET A 467 -15.21 6.98 -22.58
CA MET A 467 -14.27 5.90 -22.90
C MET A 467 -13.27 5.63 -21.77
N GLY A 468 -13.30 4.44 -21.17
CA GLY A 468 -12.34 4.05 -20.14
C GLY A 468 -12.56 4.70 -18.78
N VAL A 469 -13.64 5.47 -18.59
CA VAL A 469 -14.01 6.03 -17.28
C VAL A 469 -14.37 4.91 -16.31
N GLU A 470 -14.92 3.80 -16.81
CA GLU A 470 -15.23 2.60 -16.03
C GLU A 470 -13.98 1.92 -15.45
N LEU A 471 -12.80 2.11 -16.06
CA LEU A 471 -11.55 1.59 -15.51
C LEU A 471 -11.21 2.25 -14.16
N LEU A 472 -11.65 3.50 -13.96
CA LEU A 472 -11.47 4.20 -12.68
C LEU A 472 -12.28 3.56 -11.54
N ALA A 473 -13.30 2.75 -11.84
CA ALA A 473 -14.05 2.02 -10.82
C ALA A 473 -13.19 0.95 -10.11
N THR A 474 -12.05 0.58 -10.69
CA THR A 474 -11.07 -0.34 -10.08
C THR A 474 -10.06 0.37 -9.17
N GLU A 475 -10.03 1.70 -9.21
CA GLU A 475 -9.14 2.51 -8.37
C GLU A 475 -9.65 2.56 -6.93
N ASN A 476 -8.72 2.67 -5.98
CA ASN A 476 -9.10 2.78 -4.59
C ASN A 476 -9.64 4.19 -4.26
N ALA A 477 -10.38 4.28 -3.16
CA ALA A 477 -11.09 5.49 -2.76
C ALA A 477 -10.15 6.70 -2.50
N GLN A 478 -8.94 6.45 -2.00
CA GLN A 478 -7.93 7.49 -1.80
C GLN A 478 -7.43 8.02 -3.14
N LYS A 479 -7.11 7.14 -4.09
CA LYS A 479 -6.72 7.52 -5.45
C LYS A 479 -7.81 8.35 -6.12
N LEU A 480 -9.09 7.97 -5.99
CA LEU A 480 -10.21 8.77 -6.51
C LEU A 480 -10.30 10.15 -5.85
N THR A 481 -9.96 10.26 -4.56
CA THR A 481 -9.87 11.54 -3.87
C THR A 481 -8.74 12.41 -4.43
N GLU A 482 -7.55 11.85 -4.63
CA GLU A 482 -6.42 12.57 -5.25
C GLU A 482 -6.73 12.99 -6.69
N LEU A 483 -7.42 12.13 -7.43
CA LEU A 483 -7.88 12.42 -8.79
C LEU A 483 -8.93 13.54 -8.81
N SER A 484 -9.70 13.75 -7.73
CA SER A 484 -10.70 14.80 -7.66
C SER A 484 -10.08 16.20 -7.65
N ASP A 485 -8.92 16.35 -6.99
CA ASP A 485 -8.13 17.58 -7.03
C ASP A 485 -7.60 17.87 -8.44
N LEU A 486 -7.22 16.83 -9.19
CA LEU A 486 -6.79 16.97 -10.58
C LEU A 486 -7.98 17.36 -11.48
N MET A 487 -9.14 16.73 -11.26
CA MET A 487 -10.37 17.02 -11.99
C MET A 487 -10.78 18.49 -11.84
N GLU A 488 -10.81 19.00 -10.60
CA GLU A 488 -11.12 20.40 -10.32
C GLU A 488 -10.19 21.35 -11.07
N LYS A 489 -8.87 21.16 -10.92
CA LYS A 489 -7.86 21.99 -11.60
C LYS A 489 -8.01 21.90 -13.11
N SER A 490 -8.31 20.73 -13.65
CA SER A 490 -8.51 20.54 -15.08
C SER A 490 -9.73 21.33 -15.59
N TRP A 491 -10.85 21.28 -14.86
CA TRP A 491 -12.02 22.10 -15.18
C TRP A 491 -11.75 23.59 -15.08
N ASP A 492 -10.99 24.05 -14.08
CA ASP A 492 -10.59 25.45 -13.94
C ASP A 492 -9.75 25.92 -15.15
N MET A 493 -8.77 25.13 -15.58
CA MET A 493 -7.93 25.46 -16.73
C MET A 493 -8.74 25.52 -18.03
N LEU A 494 -9.69 24.60 -18.22
CA LEU A 494 -10.59 24.62 -19.38
C LEU A 494 -11.56 25.81 -19.34
N ASN A 495 -12.10 26.12 -18.16
CA ASN A 495 -12.95 27.29 -17.95
C ASN A 495 -12.21 28.58 -18.29
N GLU A 496 -10.98 28.74 -17.83
CA GLU A 496 -10.17 29.92 -18.10
C GLU A 496 -9.89 30.07 -19.61
N PHE A 497 -9.55 28.98 -20.29
CA PHE A 497 -9.36 28.97 -21.75
C PHE A 497 -10.61 29.48 -22.48
N LEU A 498 -11.80 28.98 -22.13
CA LEU A 498 -13.04 29.38 -22.80
C LEU A 498 -13.53 30.76 -22.39
N ALA A 499 -13.33 31.18 -21.14
CA ALA A 499 -13.64 32.53 -20.69
C ALA A 499 -12.77 33.55 -21.46
N ARG A 500 -11.48 33.26 -21.62
CA ARG A 500 -10.58 34.09 -22.44
C ARG A 500 -10.99 34.10 -23.91
N THR A 501 -11.41 32.96 -24.45
CA THR A 501 -11.93 32.87 -25.82
C THR A 501 -13.16 33.77 -26.01
N ALA A 502 -14.10 33.75 -25.07
CA ALA A 502 -15.29 34.61 -25.09
C ALA A 502 -14.91 36.10 -25.08
N GLN A 503 -13.96 36.49 -24.22
CA GLN A 503 -13.43 37.85 -24.17
C GLN A 503 -12.82 38.29 -25.51
N LEU A 504 -11.97 37.45 -26.10
CA LEU A 504 -11.31 37.73 -27.38
C LEU A 504 -12.30 37.86 -28.55
N ILE A 505 -13.42 37.12 -28.52
CA ILE A 505 -14.51 37.26 -29.49
C ILE A 505 -15.23 38.60 -29.32
N HIS A 506 -15.42 39.07 -28.09
CA HIS A 506 -16.03 40.37 -27.83
C HIS A 506 -15.12 41.53 -28.25
N GLU A 507 -13.82 41.43 -27.98
CA GLU A 507 -12.80 42.45 -28.29
C GLU A 507 -12.48 42.59 -29.79
N ALA A 508 -12.65 41.52 -30.58
CA ALA A 508 -12.52 41.57 -32.03
C ALA A 508 -13.61 42.45 -32.66
#